data_AF-A0A7L1PF69-F1
#
_entry.id   AF-A0A7L1PF69-F1
#
_cell.length_a   1.000
_cell.length_b   1.000
_cell.length_c   1.000
_cell.angle_alpha   90.00
_cell.angle_beta   90.00
_cell.angle_gamma   90.00
#
_symmetry.space_group_name_H-M   'P 1'
#
loop_
_entity.id
_entity.type
_entity.pdbx_description
1 polymer ?
#
loop_
_entity_poly.entity_id
_entity_poly.type
_entity_poly.pdbx_seq_one_letter_code
_entity_poly.pdbx_strand_id
1 'polypeptide(L)'
;MRPLLGCLALATLLSPSLACPSPCSCSTKKNGRLLAECAYRELRDVPRGLSPNVTILTLSANRLGRLSRASLADVPELQSLWLGYNHIAAVEPGTFAALPQLKNLDLSHNRLADFPWQDLRNLSALQILKLSNNRLAGLPRGALHGLRELRSLWLNDNELTTLAPGTFEALPALAQLQLFHNPFNCSCKLFWLKEWADSTSAVISRAGSTLCAAPARLRGRAVTDIPGGLCNGTMAIPGFGKEDEGTYTCLAVNDVGTRDVSVNVALAGSGNPAEELPRDDPHAGQPGGHSCAKGDELDPSGMGEKLVIVYHVAGEARSGAAAAAGPRIRVGILLALGLLLLGW
;
A
#
# COMPACT_ATOMS: atom_id res chain seq x y z
N MET A 1 -36.75 33.40 -71.80
CA MET A 1 -37.98 32.86 -71.17
C MET A 1 -37.72 31.42 -70.73
N ARG A 2 -37.92 31.15 -69.42
CA ARG A 2 -38.01 29.81 -68.76
C ARG A 2 -36.70 28.99 -68.59
N PRO A 3 -36.56 28.22 -67.49
CA PRO A 3 -35.79 28.69 -66.33
C PRO A 3 -34.66 27.74 -65.89
N LEU A 4 -33.72 28.28 -65.10
CA LEU A 4 -32.73 27.54 -64.33
C LEU A 4 -33.42 26.70 -63.24
N LEU A 5 -33.36 25.37 -63.38
CA LEU A 5 -33.67 24.43 -62.30
C LEU A 5 -32.52 24.46 -61.30
N GLY A 6 -32.70 25.19 -60.20
CA GLY A 6 -31.83 25.09 -59.03
C GLY A 6 -32.05 23.74 -58.36
N CYS A 7 -31.05 22.86 -58.40
CA CYS A 7 -30.95 21.72 -57.49
C CYS A 7 -30.75 22.25 -56.07
N LEU A 8 -31.85 22.45 -55.35
CA LEU A 8 -31.84 22.49 -53.89
C LEU A 8 -31.48 21.08 -53.40
N ALA A 9 -30.18 20.80 -53.32
CA ALA A 9 -29.72 19.75 -52.43
C ALA A 9 -30.11 20.20 -51.02
N LEU A 10 -31.18 19.61 -50.47
CA LEU A 10 -31.34 19.58 -49.02
C LEU A 10 -30.06 18.92 -48.50
N ALA A 11 -29.13 19.75 -48.01
CA ALA A 11 -28.16 19.29 -47.04
C ALA A 11 -29.00 18.84 -45.85
N THR A 12 -29.34 17.55 -45.82
CA THR A 12 -29.65 16.89 -44.56
C THR A 12 -28.47 17.23 -43.69
N LEU A 13 -28.68 18.11 -42.71
CA LEU A 13 -27.81 18.19 -41.55
C LEU A 13 -27.78 16.76 -41.03
N LEU A 14 -26.75 16.00 -41.40
CA LEU A 14 -26.34 14.88 -40.59
C LEU A 14 -25.93 15.54 -39.28
N SER A 15 -26.91 15.72 -38.39
CA SER A 15 -26.68 15.65 -36.96
C SER A 15 -25.68 14.52 -36.80
N PRO A 16 -24.46 14.73 -36.25
CA PRO A 16 -23.49 13.67 -36.11
C PRO A 16 -24.19 12.57 -35.32
N SER A 17 -24.67 11.58 -36.04
CA SER A 17 -25.53 10.53 -35.55
C SER A 17 -24.68 9.81 -34.51
N LEU A 18 -25.11 9.88 -33.25
CA LEU A 18 -24.55 9.21 -32.09
C LEU A 18 -23.41 8.26 -32.48
N ALA A 19 -22.17 8.77 -32.45
CA ALA A 19 -21.01 7.99 -32.85
C ALA A 19 -20.81 6.89 -31.81
N CYS A 20 -21.25 5.68 -32.16
CA CYS A 20 -21.16 4.49 -31.34
C CYS A 20 -20.61 3.35 -32.20
N PRO A 21 -19.35 2.96 -32.01
CA PRO A 21 -18.76 1.90 -32.81
C PRO A 21 -19.38 0.56 -32.45
N SER A 22 -19.72 -0.27 -33.43
CA SER A 22 -19.91 -1.71 -33.19
C SER A 22 -18.57 -2.27 -32.72
N PRO A 23 -18.51 -3.06 -31.62
CA PRO A 23 -19.59 -3.80 -30.96
C PRO A 23 -20.20 -3.13 -29.71
N CYS A 24 -19.96 -1.84 -29.47
CA CYS A 24 -20.50 -1.14 -28.31
C CYS A 24 -21.97 -0.77 -28.47
N SER A 25 -22.65 -0.57 -27.34
CA SER A 25 -24.00 -0.01 -27.28
C SER A 25 -23.97 1.32 -26.53
N CYS A 26 -24.52 2.39 -27.11
CA CYS A 26 -24.48 3.71 -26.50
C CYS A 26 -25.88 4.18 -26.14
N SER A 27 -26.06 4.70 -24.92
CA SER A 27 -27.35 5.13 -24.40
C SER A 27 -27.23 6.30 -23.43
N THR A 28 -28.25 7.14 -23.38
CA THR A 28 -28.35 8.23 -22.42
C THR A 28 -29.00 7.73 -21.13
N LYS A 29 -28.33 7.91 -19.99
CA LYS A 29 -28.86 7.60 -18.66
C LYS A 29 -29.89 8.65 -18.22
N LYS A 30 -30.73 8.31 -17.23
CA LYS A 30 -31.79 9.20 -16.69
C LYS A 30 -31.31 10.57 -16.22
N ASN A 31 -30.04 10.67 -15.83
CA ASN A 31 -29.39 11.91 -15.38
C ASN A 31 -28.70 12.68 -16.53
N GLY A 32 -29.00 12.35 -17.79
CA GLY A 32 -28.45 13.01 -18.98
C GLY A 32 -27.04 12.55 -19.38
N ARG A 33 -26.39 11.66 -18.60
CA ARG A 33 -25.04 11.15 -18.91
C ARG A 33 -25.07 10.15 -20.06
N LEU A 34 -24.19 10.32 -21.05
CA LEU A 34 -24.02 9.36 -22.15
C LEU A 34 -23.10 8.21 -21.71
N LEU A 35 -23.63 6.98 -21.76
CA LEU A 35 -22.92 5.72 -21.54
C LEU A 35 -22.55 5.10 -22.88
N ALA A 36 -21.30 4.70 -23.04
CA ALA A 36 -20.86 3.73 -24.04
C ALA A 36 -20.55 2.39 -23.35
N GLU A 37 -21.32 1.36 -23.69
CA GLU A 37 -21.22 0.02 -23.12
C GLU A 37 -20.48 -0.93 -24.07
N CYS A 38 -19.23 -1.24 -23.72
CA CYS A 38 -18.31 -2.05 -24.52
C CYS A 38 -17.76 -3.26 -23.73
N ALA A 39 -18.36 -3.62 -22.59
CA ALA A 39 -17.93 -4.73 -21.75
C ALA A 39 -18.28 -6.10 -22.38
N TYR A 40 -17.50 -7.14 -22.08
CA TYR A 40 -17.72 -8.53 -22.54
C TYR A 40 -17.77 -8.69 -24.07
N ARG A 41 -16.95 -7.93 -24.80
CA ARG A 41 -16.93 -7.93 -26.29
C ARG A 41 -15.62 -8.46 -26.88
N GLU A 42 -14.78 -9.10 -26.06
CA GLU A 42 -13.47 -9.63 -26.44
C GLU A 42 -12.50 -8.59 -27.06
N LEU A 43 -12.70 -7.31 -26.76
CA LEU A 43 -11.95 -6.21 -27.37
C LEU A 43 -10.47 -6.29 -27.01
N ARG A 44 -9.60 -6.05 -28.00
CA ARG A 44 -8.15 -5.97 -27.81
C ARG A 44 -7.64 -4.53 -27.69
N ASP A 45 -8.43 -3.58 -28.20
CA ASP A 45 -8.15 -2.15 -28.18
C ASP A 45 -9.42 -1.38 -27.83
N VAL A 46 -9.26 -0.13 -27.36
CA VAL A 46 -10.39 0.77 -27.16
C VAL A 46 -11.00 1.11 -28.53
N PRO A 47 -12.32 0.92 -28.75
CA PRO A 47 -12.97 1.22 -30.01
C PRO A 47 -12.86 2.71 -30.37
N ARG A 48 -12.49 3.01 -31.62
CA ARG A 48 -12.43 4.38 -32.15
C ARG A 48 -13.81 4.87 -32.56
N GLY A 49 -13.98 6.19 -32.66
CA GLY A 49 -15.23 6.79 -33.12
C GLY A 49 -16.33 6.78 -32.07
N LEU A 50 -15.95 6.77 -30.79
CA LEU A 50 -16.85 7.06 -29.70
C LEU A 50 -17.22 8.56 -29.73
N SER A 51 -18.45 8.89 -29.38
CA SER A 51 -18.89 10.27 -29.26
C SER A 51 -18.07 11.02 -28.19
N PRO A 52 -17.64 12.27 -28.45
CA PRO A 52 -16.88 13.08 -27.49
C PRO A 52 -17.66 13.42 -26.22
N ASN A 53 -19.00 13.32 -26.26
CA ASN A 53 -19.88 13.58 -25.13
C ASN A 53 -20.05 12.36 -24.20
N VAL A 54 -19.37 11.24 -24.48
CA VAL A 54 -19.42 10.05 -23.60
C VAL A 54 -18.81 10.41 -22.25
N THR A 55 -19.59 10.22 -21.19
CA THR A 55 -19.15 10.49 -19.80
C THR A 55 -18.95 9.22 -18.99
N ILE A 56 -19.45 8.08 -19.48
CA ILE A 56 -19.27 6.75 -18.88
C ILE A 56 -18.85 5.80 -19.98
N LEU A 57 -17.70 5.15 -19.83
CA LEU A 57 -17.21 4.14 -20.75
C LEU A 57 -16.94 2.84 -19.98
N THR A 58 -17.64 1.77 -20.34
CA THR A 58 -17.39 0.42 -19.79
C THR A 58 -16.64 -0.43 -20.79
N LEU A 59 -15.44 -0.84 -20.42
CA LEU A 59 -14.54 -1.70 -21.18
C LEU A 59 -14.11 -2.92 -20.36
N SER A 60 -14.79 -3.18 -19.23
CA SER A 60 -14.49 -4.30 -18.35
C SER A 60 -14.70 -5.65 -19.05
N ALA A 61 -14.00 -6.68 -18.57
CA ALA A 61 -14.11 -8.05 -19.10
C ALA A 61 -13.84 -8.13 -20.62
N ASN A 62 -12.72 -7.54 -21.04
CA ASN A 62 -12.21 -7.61 -22.41
C ASN A 62 -10.77 -8.18 -22.40
N ARG A 63 -10.04 -8.04 -23.51
CA ARG A 63 -8.68 -8.53 -23.69
C ARG A 63 -7.69 -7.39 -23.97
N LEU A 64 -7.96 -6.19 -23.43
CA LEU A 64 -7.10 -5.02 -23.61
C LEU A 64 -5.72 -5.30 -23.02
N GLY A 65 -4.65 -5.12 -23.80
CA GLY A 65 -3.27 -5.39 -23.35
C GLY A 65 -2.49 -4.15 -22.92
N ARG A 66 -2.86 -2.99 -23.44
CA ARG A 66 -2.19 -1.71 -23.21
C ARG A 66 -3.17 -0.55 -23.38
N LEU A 67 -2.86 0.57 -22.74
CA LEU A 67 -3.56 1.83 -22.97
C LEU A 67 -2.56 2.88 -23.43
N SER A 68 -2.98 3.68 -24.41
CA SER A 68 -2.22 4.80 -24.96
C SER A 68 -3.01 6.09 -24.82
N ARG A 69 -2.33 7.24 -24.88
CA ARG A 69 -3.03 8.54 -24.87
C ARG A 69 -4.03 8.63 -26.02
N ALA A 70 -3.66 8.12 -27.20
CA ALA A 70 -4.54 8.09 -28.36
C ALA A 70 -5.79 7.20 -28.16
N SER A 71 -5.73 6.18 -27.30
CA SER A 71 -6.86 5.27 -27.09
C SER A 71 -8.07 5.91 -26.39
N LEU A 72 -7.87 7.02 -25.68
CA LEU A 72 -8.93 7.73 -24.96
C LEU A 72 -9.13 9.18 -25.48
N ALA A 73 -8.47 9.55 -26.58
CA ALA A 73 -8.51 10.90 -27.12
C ALA A 73 -9.91 11.32 -27.61
N ASP A 74 -10.70 10.37 -28.10
CA ASP A 74 -12.05 10.61 -28.62
C ASP A 74 -13.08 10.93 -27.51
N VAL A 75 -12.74 10.72 -26.24
CA VAL A 75 -13.69 10.79 -25.10
C VAL A 75 -13.17 11.69 -23.96
N PRO A 76 -12.92 12.99 -24.21
CA PRO A 76 -12.31 13.89 -23.23
C PRO A 76 -13.21 14.18 -22.01
N GLU A 77 -14.53 14.03 -22.16
CA GLU A 77 -15.53 14.31 -21.12
C GLU A 77 -15.76 13.13 -20.15
N LEU A 78 -14.89 12.12 -20.16
CA LEU A 78 -15.04 10.95 -19.30
C LEU A 78 -15.01 11.33 -17.82
N GLN A 79 -16.05 10.86 -17.14
CA GLN A 79 -16.19 10.96 -15.69
C GLN A 79 -16.07 9.58 -15.02
N SER A 80 -16.39 8.50 -15.74
CA SER A 80 -16.30 7.14 -15.20
C SER A 80 -15.75 6.19 -16.26
N LEU A 81 -14.60 5.58 -15.97
CA LEU A 81 -13.90 4.65 -16.85
C LEU A 81 -13.70 3.31 -16.16
N TRP A 82 -14.30 2.26 -16.72
CA TRP A 82 -14.28 0.91 -16.15
C TRP A 82 -13.48 -0.02 -17.06
N LEU A 83 -12.32 -0.45 -16.61
CA LEU A 83 -11.35 -1.28 -17.33
C LEU A 83 -11.02 -2.57 -16.57
N GLY A 84 -11.82 -2.91 -15.56
CA GLY A 84 -11.58 -4.08 -14.73
C GLY A 84 -11.63 -5.40 -15.52
N TYR A 85 -10.91 -6.43 -15.06
CA TYR A 85 -10.88 -7.74 -15.73
C TYR A 85 -10.41 -7.66 -17.19
N ASN A 86 -9.23 -7.10 -17.41
CA ASN A 86 -8.56 -7.04 -18.71
C ASN A 86 -7.16 -7.69 -18.62
N HIS A 87 -6.29 -7.43 -19.60
CA HIS A 87 -4.90 -7.91 -19.63
C HIS A 87 -3.90 -6.75 -19.67
N ILE A 88 -4.30 -5.58 -19.17
CA ILE A 88 -3.52 -4.35 -19.29
C ILE A 88 -2.25 -4.50 -18.46
N ALA A 89 -1.11 -4.50 -19.15
CA ALA A 89 0.20 -4.60 -18.52
C ALA A 89 0.96 -3.27 -18.52
N ALA A 90 0.58 -2.34 -19.40
CA ALA A 90 1.22 -1.03 -19.53
C ALA A 90 0.19 0.06 -19.86
N VAL A 91 0.40 1.23 -19.28
CA VAL A 91 -0.34 2.47 -19.58
C VAL A 91 0.67 3.54 -19.95
N GLU A 92 0.52 4.13 -21.13
CA GLU A 92 1.36 5.24 -21.56
C GLU A 92 1.17 6.46 -20.64
N PRO A 93 2.26 7.12 -20.19
CA PRO A 93 2.16 8.38 -19.46
C PRO A 93 1.33 9.43 -20.19
N GLY A 94 0.51 10.16 -19.44
CA GLY A 94 -0.39 11.17 -19.98
C GLY A 94 -1.69 10.62 -20.57
N THR A 95 -1.97 9.33 -20.42
CA THR A 95 -3.25 8.71 -20.82
C THR A 95 -4.39 9.21 -19.94
N PHE A 96 -4.23 9.22 -18.62
CA PHE A 96 -5.28 9.67 -17.71
C PHE A 96 -5.23 11.17 -17.45
N ALA A 97 -4.07 11.80 -17.63
CA ALA A 97 -3.93 13.27 -17.52
C ALA A 97 -4.81 14.03 -18.53
N ALA A 98 -5.18 13.39 -19.64
CA ALA A 98 -6.07 13.93 -20.65
C ALA A 98 -7.56 13.91 -20.24
N LEU A 99 -7.91 13.34 -19.09
CA LEU A 99 -9.28 13.16 -18.61
C LEU A 99 -9.52 13.92 -17.28
N PRO A 100 -9.50 15.27 -17.29
CA PRO A 100 -9.55 16.07 -16.06
C PRO A 100 -10.87 15.95 -15.29
N GLN A 101 -11.94 15.49 -15.94
CA GLN A 101 -13.27 15.30 -15.34
C GLN A 101 -13.45 13.93 -14.67
N LEU A 102 -12.41 13.08 -14.67
CA LEU A 102 -12.52 11.71 -14.20
C LEU A 102 -12.83 11.65 -12.70
N LYS A 103 -13.94 10.99 -12.35
CA LYS A 103 -14.42 10.75 -10.98
C LYS A 103 -14.23 9.31 -10.55
N ASN A 104 -14.30 8.37 -11.49
CA ASN A 104 -14.17 6.94 -11.19
C ASN A 104 -13.23 6.29 -12.20
N LEU A 105 -12.19 5.64 -11.68
CA LEU A 105 -11.26 4.83 -12.47
C LEU A 105 -11.15 3.44 -11.85
N ASP A 106 -11.48 2.43 -12.64
CA ASP A 106 -11.34 1.02 -12.26
C ASP A 106 -10.41 0.29 -13.22
N LEU A 107 -9.24 -0.10 -12.71
CA LEU A 107 -8.22 -0.90 -13.37
C LEU A 107 -7.99 -2.23 -12.63
N SER A 108 -8.95 -2.65 -11.80
CA SER A 108 -8.82 -3.88 -11.01
C SER A 108 -8.72 -5.13 -11.89
N HIS A 109 -8.10 -6.20 -11.39
CA HIS A 109 -7.93 -7.46 -12.13
C HIS A 109 -7.27 -7.24 -13.51
N ASN A 110 -6.08 -6.65 -13.49
CA ASN A 110 -5.22 -6.45 -14.66
C ASN A 110 -3.82 -7.02 -14.38
N ARG A 111 -2.80 -6.61 -15.13
CA ARG A 111 -1.42 -7.11 -15.04
C ARG A 111 -0.42 -5.97 -14.85
N LEU A 112 -0.86 -4.86 -14.25
CA LEU A 112 -0.05 -3.66 -14.09
C LEU A 112 1.06 -3.92 -13.07
N ALA A 113 2.31 -3.91 -13.53
CA ALA A 113 3.49 -3.87 -12.66
C ALA A 113 3.91 -2.43 -12.33
N ASP A 114 3.59 -1.49 -13.22
CA ASP A 114 3.80 -0.05 -13.05
C ASP A 114 2.53 0.71 -13.46
N PHE A 115 2.38 1.93 -12.94
CA PHE A 115 1.26 2.81 -13.17
C PHE A 115 1.76 4.26 -13.31
N PRO A 116 1.25 5.05 -14.27
CA PRO A 116 1.71 6.43 -14.48
C PRO A 116 1.16 7.37 -13.40
N TRP A 117 1.70 7.27 -12.18
CA TRP A 117 1.23 8.00 -11.00
C TRP A 117 1.17 9.52 -11.22
N GLN A 118 2.08 10.09 -12.03
CA GLN A 118 2.05 11.53 -12.35
C GLN A 118 0.75 11.98 -13.04
N ASP A 119 0.03 11.08 -13.73
CA ASP A 119 -1.21 11.42 -14.41
C ASP A 119 -2.33 11.79 -13.43
N LEU A 120 -2.23 11.32 -12.17
CA LEU A 120 -3.20 11.59 -11.13
C LEU A 120 -3.08 13.00 -10.52
N ARG A 121 -1.97 13.70 -10.76
CA ARG A 121 -1.63 14.95 -10.07
C ARG A 121 -2.72 16.02 -10.16
N ASN A 122 -3.43 16.08 -11.28
CA ASN A 122 -4.46 17.08 -11.55
C ASN A 122 -5.89 16.51 -11.54
N LEU A 123 -6.08 15.24 -11.19
CA LEU A 123 -7.40 14.60 -11.16
C LEU A 123 -8.10 14.86 -9.82
N SER A 124 -8.28 16.14 -9.47
CA SER A 124 -8.82 16.54 -8.16
C SER A 124 -10.27 16.12 -7.93
N ALA A 125 -11.01 15.83 -9.00
CA ALA A 125 -12.38 15.33 -8.96
C ALA A 125 -12.47 13.79 -8.80
N LEU A 126 -11.33 13.08 -8.79
CA LEU A 126 -11.31 11.62 -8.68
C LEU A 126 -11.79 11.19 -7.29
N GLN A 127 -12.85 10.39 -7.26
CA GLN A 127 -13.52 9.90 -6.05
C GLN A 127 -13.24 8.43 -5.79
N ILE A 128 -13.07 7.63 -6.84
CA ILE A 128 -12.83 6.18 -6.75
C ILE A 128 -11.65 5.83 -7.63
N LEU A 129 -10.63 5.21 -7.02
CA LEU A 129 -9.51 4.60 -7.71
C LEU A 129 -9.38 3.14 -7.28
N LYS A 130 -9.60 2.22 -8.22
CA LYS A 130 -9.43 0.78 -7.99
C LYS A 130 -8.28 0.26 -8.83
N LEU A 131 -7.27 -0.26 -8.14
CA LEU A 131 -6.06 -0.86 -8.69
C LEU A 131 -5.83 -2.26 -8.11
N SER A 132 -6.83 -2.84 -7.42
CA SER A 132 -6.72 -4.14 -6.79
C SER A 132 -6.48 -5.27 -7.79
N ASN A 133 -5.89 -6.38 -7.36
CA ASN A 133 -5.60 -7.53 -8.23
C ASN A 133 -4.73 -7.12 -9.44
N ASN A 134 -3.58 -6.51 -9.14
CA ASN A 134 -2.52 -6.17 -10.10
C ASN A 134 -1.17 -6.67 -9.55
N ARG A 135 -0.05 -6.14 -10.05
CA ARG A 135 1.32 -6.52 -9.66
C ARG A 135 2.13 -5.31 -9.22
N LEU A 136 1.46 -4.30 -8.64
CA LEU A 136 2.12 -3.06 -8.25
C LEU A 136 3.05 -3.33 -7.07
N ALA A 137 4.35 -3.11 -7.28
CA ALA A 137 5.37 -3.34 -6.25
C ALA A 137 5.64 -2.10 -5.37
N GLY A 138 5.26 -0.91 -5.83
CA GLY A 138 5.48 0.33 -5.10
C GLY A 138 4.51 1.45 -5.49
N LEU A 139 4.44 2.45 -4.61
CA LEU A 139 3.70 3.69 -4.80
C LEU A 139 4.65 4.87 -4.52
N PRO A 140 4.95 5.73 -5.51
CA PRO A 140 5.85 6.86 -5.33
C PRO A 140 5.35 7.87 -4.30
N ARG A 141 6.28 8.47 -3.55
CA ARG A 141 5.95 9.52 -2.57
C ARG A 141 5.18 10.66 -3.26
N GLY A 142 4.05 11.04 -2.69
CA GLY A 142 3.21 12.12 -3.22
C GLY A 142 2.36 11.75 -4.44
N ALA A 143 2.36 10.49 -4.89
CA ALA A 143 1.54 10.02 -6.03
C ALA A 143 0.04 10.36 -5.89
N LEU A 144 -0.47 10.49 -4.66
CA LEU A 144 -1.87 10.73 -4.36
C LEU A 144 -2.18 12.18 -3.93
N HIS A 145 -1.18 13.08 -3.91
CA HIS A 145 -1.31 14.41 -3.27
C HIS A 145 -2.39 15.32 -3.89
N GLY A 146 -2.72 15.13 -5.18
CA GLY A 146 -3.74 15.91 -5.88
C GLY A 146 -5.18 15.46 -5.67
N LEU A 147 -5.41 14.29 -5.05
CA LEU A 147 -6.70 13.58 -5.09
C LEU A 147 -7.63 13.96 -3.92
N ARG A 148 -7.99 15.25 -3.85
CA ARG A 148 -8.73 15.82 -2.70
C ARG A 148 -10.12 15.22 -2.48
N GLU A 149 -10.80 14.80 -3.55
CA GLU A 149 -12.13 14.18 -3.49
C GLU A 149 -12.11 12.65 -3.38
N LEU A 150 -10.93 12.02 -3.25
CA LEU A 150 -10.81 10.57 -3.25
C LEU A 150 -11.44 9.98 -1.99
N ARG A 151 -12.48 9.18 -2.19
CA ARG A 151 -13.26 8.53 -1.12
C ARG A 151 -12.94 7.05 -0.99
N SER A 152 -12.55 6.41 -2.09
CA SER A 152 -12.25 4.98 -2.12
C SER A 152 -10.98 4.69 -2.89
N LEU A 153 -10.00 4.09 -2.21
CA LEU A 153 -8.73 3.64 -2.76
C LEU A 153 -8.55 2.15 -2.52
N TRP A 154 -8.50 1.35 -3.58
CA TRP A 154 -8.34 -0.10 -3.49
C TRP A 154 -7.02 -0.52 -4.11
N LEU A 155 -6.07 -0.96 -3.28
CA LEU A 155 -4.73 -1.42 -3.64
C LEU A 155 -4.46 -2.85 -3.16
N ASN A 156 -5.47 -3.55 -2.63
CA ASN A 156 -5.37 -4.95 -2.20
C ASN A 156 -5.00 -5.90 -3.35
N ASP A 157 -4.47 -7.07 -3.00
CA ASP A 157 -4.02 -8.08 -3.97
C ASP A 157 -3.01 -7.49 -4.98
N ASN A 158 -1.93 -6.92 -4.46
CA ASN A 158 -0.79 -6.38 -5.21
C ASN A 158 0.52 -6.88 -4.58
N GLU A 159 1.65 -6.30 -4.98
CA GLU A 159 2.99 -6.69 -4.54
C GLU A 159 3.65 -5.61 -3.66
N LEU A 160 2.84 -4.74 -3.02
CA LEU A 160 3.35 -3.64 -2.20
C LEU A 160 4.05 -4.18 -0.95
N THR A 161 5.34 -3.85 -0.81
CA THR A 161 6.13 -4.23 0.37
C THR A 161 6.18 -3.12 1.43
N THR A 162 5.97 -1.87 1.03
CA THR A 162 5.96 -0.70 1.93
C THR A 162 5.15 0.45 1.32
N LEU A 163 4.90 1.48 2.11
CA LEU A 163 4.30 2.75 1.69
C LEU A 163 5.06 3.90 2.38
N ALA A 164 5.28 5.00 1.67
CA ALA A 164 5.99 6.15 2.22
C ALA A 164 5.16 6.87 3.31
N PRO A 165 5.78 7.40 4.37
CA PRO A 165 5.11 8.25 5.34
C PRO A 165 4.35 9.42 4.68
N GLY A 166 3.16 9.72 5.20
CA GLY A 166 2.31 10.79 4.68
C GLY A 166 1.58 10.47 3.37
N THR A 167 1.67 9.23 2.85
CA THR A 167 0.99 8.83 1.59
C THR A 167 -0.51 9.16 1.60
N PHE A 168 -1.17 9.07 2.77
CA PHE A 168 -2.61 9.31 2.91
C PHE A 168 -2.98 10.66 3.55
N GLU A 169 -2.02 11.46 3.99
CA GLU A 169 -2.28 12.75 4.65
C GLU A 169 -2.97 13.75 3.72
N ALA A 170 -2.68 13.68 2.42
CA ALA A 170 -3.26 14.56 1.41
C ALA A 170 -4.64 14.11 0.89
N LEU A 171 -5.32 13.18 1.57
CA LEU A 171 -6.60 12.60 1.16
C LEU A 171 -7.71 12.88 2.20
N PRO A 172 -8.17 14.14 2.32
CA PRO A 172 -9.12 14.54 3.37
C PRO A 172 -10.50 13.89 3.25
N ALA A 173 -10.89 13.44 2.06
CA ALA A 173 -12.18 12.79 1.81
C ALA A 173 -12.14 11.26 1.89
N LEU A 174 -10.98 10.66 2.21
CA LEU A 174 -10.80 9.21 2.17
C LEU A 174 -11.67 8.53 3.23
N ALA A 175 -12.58 7.66 2.78
CA ALA A 175 -13.51 6.95 3.63
C ALA A 175 -13.28 5.43 3.62
N GLN A 176 -12.69 4.90 2.54
CA GLN A 176 -12.47 3.47 2.34
C GLN A 176 -11.10 3.23 1.75
N LEU A 177 -10.31 2.43 2.46
CA LEU A 177 -8.98 2.00 2.03
C LEU A 177 -8.90 0.48 2.09
N GLN A 178 -8.44 -0.16 1.02
CA GLN A 178 -8.19 -1.60 0.97
C GLN A 178 -6.72 -1.86 0.64
N LEU A 179 -6.00 -2.48 1.58
CA LEU A 179 -4.57 -2.79 1.47
C LEU A 179 -4.24 -4.27 1.68
N PHE A 180 -5.21 -5.10 2.07
CA PHE A 180 -5.00 -6.52 2.37
C PHE A 180 -4.39 -7.28 1.19
N HIS A 181 -3.77 -8.45 1.47
CA HIS A 181 -3.05 -9.24 0.46
C HIS A 181 -1.99 -8.44 -0.30
N ASN A 182 -1.15 -7.74 0.44
CA ASN A 182 0.11 -7.18 -0.04
C ASN A 182 1.24 -7.72 0.86
N PRO A 183 2.45 -7.99 0.33
CA PRO A 183 3.57 -8.54 1.08
C PRO A 183 4.27 -7.49 1.96
N PHE A 184 3.52 -6.81 2.83
CA PHE A 184 4.04 -5.71 3.63
C PHE A 184 5.17 -6.14 4.58
N ASN A 185 6.26 -5.39 4.53
CA ASN A 185 7.35 -5.44 5.49
C ASN A 185 7.06 -4.45 6.63
N CYS A 186 6.53 -4.98 7.73
CA CYS A 186 6.19 -4.29 8.97
C CYS A 186 7.44 -3.93 9.79
N SER A 187 8.39 -3.26 9.15
CA SER A 187 9.53 -2.61 9.76
C SER A 187 9.17 -1.18 10.19
N CYS A 188 10.16 -0.43 10.69
CA CYS A 188 10.00 0.97 11.07
C CYS A 188 9.48 1.84 9.91
N LYS A 189 9.86 1.50 8.67
CA LYS A 189 9.42 2.20 7.46
C LYS A 189 7.90 2.17 7.25
N LEU A 190 7.21 1.16 7.78
CA LEU A 190 5.75 1.01 7.65
C LEU A 190 5.01 1.30 8.97
N PHE A 191 5.71 1.58 10.07
CA PHE A 191 5.08 1.80 11.38
C PHE A 191 4.12 2.99 11.38
N TRP A 192 4.40 4.04 10.61
CA TRP A 192 3.48 5.18 10.45
C TRP A 192 2.08 4.75 9.99
N LEU A 193 1.96 3.65 9.22
CA LEU A 193 0.68 3.16 8.74
C LEU A 193 -0.19 2.63 9.88
N LYS A 194 0.44 2.03 10.89
CA LYS A 194 -0.23 1.64 12.14
C LYS A 194 -0.74 2.88 12.88
N GLU A 195 0.10 3.90 13.05
CA GLU A 195 -0.29 5.14 13.75
C GLU A 195 -1.41 5.88 13.01
N TRP A 196 -1.30 5.96 11.69
CA TRP A 196 -2.33 6.52 10.85
C TRP A 196 -3.63 5.72 10.97
N ALA A 197 -3.57 4.38 10.97
CA ALA A 197 -4.73 3.51 11.11
C ALA A 197 -5.46 3.69 12.45
N ASP A 198 -4.72 3.95 13.54
CA ASP A 198 -5.32 4.20 14.86
C ASP A 198 -6.03 5.55 14.95
N SER A 199 -5.61 6.54 14.15
CA SER A 199 -6.10 7.92 14.21
C SER A 199 -7.20 8.26 13.21
N THR A 200 -7.29 7.50 12.12
CA THR A 200 -8.19 7.80 11.00
C THR A 200 -9.62 7.31 11.24
N SER A 201 -10.60 8.02 10.69
CA SER A 201 -12.00 7.55 10.60
C SER A 201 -12.26 6.71 9.35
N ALA A 202 -11.29 6.62 8.44
CA ALA A 202 -11.41 5.83 7.22
C ALA A 202 -11.51 4.34 7.57
N VAL A 203 -12.45 3.64 6.92
CA VAL A 203 -12.58 2.18 7.09
C VAL A 203 -11.43 1.50 6.35
N ILE A 204 -10.49 0.95 7.12
CA ILE A 204 -9.40 0.12 6.60
C ILE A 204 -9.89 -1.32 6.51
N SER A 205 -10.11 -1.77 5.28
CA SER A 205 -10.43 -3.15 4.88
C SER A 205 -11.73 -3.75 5.45
N ARG A 206 -12.81 -3.71 4.65
CA ARG A 206 -14.07 -4.46 4.93
C ARG A 206 -13.99 -5.98 4.67
N ALA A 207 -12.94 -6.45 4.02
CA ALA A 207 -12.81 -7.82 3.51
C ALA A 207 -11.71 -8.66 4.19
N GLY A 208 -11.15 -8.18 5.31
CA GLY A 208 -10.10 -8.87 6.07
C GLY A 208 -9.03 -7.92 6.61
N SER A 209 -8.17 -8.39 7.50
CA SER A 209 -7.09 -7.58 8.09
C SER A 209 -5.93 -7.39 7.10
N THR A 210 -5.30 -6.21 7.12
CA THR A 210 -4.03 -6.00 6.41
C THR A 210 -2.91 -6.63 7.24
N LEU A 211 -2.26 -7.67 6.71
CA LEU A 211 -1.29 -8.48 7.44
C LEU A 211 0.14 -8.20 6.99
N CYS A 212 1.08 -8.39 7.92
CA CYS A 212 2.51 -8.36 7.68
C CYS A 212 2.97 -9.65 6.99
N ALA A 213 3.79 -9.54 5.95
CA ALA A 213 4.51 -10.66 5.36
C ALA A 213 5.95 -10.76 5.88
N ALA A 214 6.54 -9.63 6.23
CA ALA A 214 7.86 -9.51 6.82
C ALA A 214 7.86 -8.49 7.98
N PRO A 215 8.87 -8.48 8.86
CA PRO A 215 9.86 -9.56 9.05
C PRO A 215 9.21 -10.86 9.54
N ALA A 216 9.92 -11.99 9.50
CA ALA A 216 9.39 -13.32 9.83
C ALA A 216 8.66 -13.36 11.20
N ARG A 217 9.21 -12.67 12.21
CA ARG A 217 8.61 -12.55 13.56
C ARG A 217 7.26 -11.84 13.62
N LEU A 218 6.91 -11.04 12.61
CA LEU A 218 5.61 -10.35 12.51
C LEU A 218 4.72 -10.96 11.44
N ARG A 219 5.17 -12.01 10.74
CA ARG A 219 4.40 -12.60 9.64
C ARG A 219 3.03 -13.08 10.11
N GLY A 220 1.98 -12.69 9.38
CA GLY A 220 0.59 -13.00 9.69
C GLY A 220 -0.05 -12.09 10.76
N ARG A 221 0.72 -11.21 11.41
CA ARG A 221 0.19 -10.20 12.34
C ARG A 221 -0.47 -9.05 11.56
N ALA A 222 -1.53 -8.45 12.10
CA ALA A 222 -2.11 -7.27 11.48
C ALA A 222 -1.18 -6.05 11.59
N VAL A 223 -1.19 -5.19 10.58
CA VAL A 223 -0.44 -3.92 10.58
C VAL A 223 -0.88 -3.02 11.73
N THR A 224 -2.16 -3.02 12.09
CA THR A 224 -2.69 -2.27 13.24
C THR A 224 -2.13 -2.75 14.58
N ASP A 225 -1.67 -4.00 14.63
CA ASP A 225 -1.22 -4.62 15.87
C ASP A 225 0.31 -4.57 16.01
N ILE A 226 1.05 -3.88 15.14
CA ILE A 226 2.51 -3.79 15.22
C ILE A 226 2.94 -3.25 16.60
N PRO A 227 3.84 -3.93 17.35
CA PRO A 227 4.26 -3.49 18.68
C PRO A 227 4.83 -2.07 18.69
N GLY A 228 4.34 -1.24 19.62
CA GLY A 228 5.01 0.01 19.95
C GLY A 228 6.42 -0.27 20.45
N GLY A 229 7.42 0.42 19.91
CA GLY A 229 8.83 0.27 20.26
C GLY A 229 9.73 -0.30 19.16
N LEU A 230 9.17 -0.92 18.11
CA LEU A 230 9.95 -1.42 16.96
C LEU A 230 10.86 -0.33 16.35
N CYS A 231 10.38 0.92 16.33
CA CYS A 231 11.10 2.06 15.76
C CYS A 231 12.13 2.70 16.68
N ASN A 232 11.99 2.54 17.99
CA ASN A 232 12.83 3.23 18.99
C ASN A 232 14.01 2.34 19.43
N GLY A 233 14.35 1.31 18.63
CA GLY A 233 15.33 0.30 19.01
C GLY A 233 14.85 -0.68 20.08
N THR A 234 13.55 -0.74 20.41
CA THR A 234 13.01 -1.67 21.41
C THR A 234 12.57 -2.96 20.74
N MET A 235 13.22 -4.08 21.06
CA MET A 235 12.74 -5.39 20.66
C MET A 235 11.70 -5.89 21.66
N ALA A 236 10.45 -6.01 21.21
CA ALA A 236 9.38 -6.67 21.96
C ALA A 236 9.24 -8.12 21.48
N ILE A 237 9.35 -9.08 22.40
CA ILE A 237 9.12 -10.51 22.17
C ILE A 237 7.86 -10.90 22.96
N PRO A 238 6.68 -10.88 22.32
CA PRO A 238 5.44 -11.25 22.99
C PRO A 238 5.41 -12.76 23.25
N GLY A 239 5.35 -13.16 24.52
CA GLY A 239 5.24 -14.57 24.92
C GLY A 239 6.56 -15.36 24.86
N PHE A 240 7.64 -14.79 25.39
CA PHE A 240 8.98 -15.39 25.40
C PHE A 240 8.98 -16.80 26.02
N GLY A 241 9.29 -17.81 25.20
CA GLY A 241 9.38 -19.23 25.55
C GLY A 241 10.82 -19.73 25.67
N LYS A 242 10.98 -21.04 25.87
CA LYS A 242 12.30 -21.68 25.98
C LYS A 242 13.01 -21.75 24.61
N GLU A 243 12.21 -21.84 23.55
CA GLU A 243 12.65 -21.76 22.15
C GLU A 243 13.18 -20.38 21.74
N ASP A 244 12.90 -19.33 22.52
CA ASP A 244 13.35 -17.96 22.27
C ASP A 244 14.62 -17.61 23.07
N GLU A 245 15.17 -18.53 23.88
CA GLU A 245 16.45 -18.30 24.58
C GLU A 245 17.60 -18.21 23.58
N GLY A 246 18.50 -17.24 23.75
CA GLY A 246 19.65 -17.09 22.87
C GLY A 246 20.30 -15.72 22.87
N THR A 247 21.25 -15.54 21.95
CA THR A 247 21.93 -14.27 21.71
C THR A 247 21.14 -13.43 20.71
N TYR A 248 20.78 -12.23 21.13
CA TYR A 248 20.08 -11.23 20.36
C TYR A 248 21.04 -10.14 19.92
N THR A 249 21.30 -10.03 18.62
CA THR A 249 22.21 -9.01 18.07
C THR A 249 21.43 -7.90 17.38
N CYS A 250 21.60 -6.67 17.86
CA CYS A 250 21.01 -5.46 17.32
C CYS A 250 22.04 -4.73 16.48
N LEU A 251 21.72 -4.52 15.20
CA LEU A 251 22.55 -3.77 14.27
C LEU A 251 21.97 -2.35 14.11
N ALA A 252 22.81 -1.33 14.13
CA ALA A 252 22.47 0.05 13.81
C ALA A 252 23.38 0.54 12.66
N VAL A 253 22.78 1.14 11.63
CA VAL A 253 23.47 1.64 10.43
C VAL A 253 23.17 3.12 10.27
N ASN A 254 24.19 3.93 9.97
CA ASN A 254 24.08 5.32 9.53
C ASN A 254 25.08 5.62 8.40
N ASP A 255 25.09 6.85 7.90
CA ASP A 255 25.95 7.29 6.78
C ASP A 255 27.46 7.18 7.06
N VAL A 256 27.85 6.97 8.32
CA VAL A 256 29.24 6.94 8.79
C VAL A 256 29.70 5.49 9.07
N GLY A 257 28.78 4.52 9.12
CA GLY A 257 29.12 3.12 9.31
C GLY A 257 28.04 2.28 9.98
N THR A 258 28.43 1.10 10.44
CA THR A 258 27.56 0.13 11.10
C THR A 258 28.12 -0.24 12.48
N ARG A 259 27.25 -0.39 13.48
CA ARG A 259 27.58 -0.93 14.80
C ARG A 259 26.56 -1.98 15.21
N ASP A 260 27.00 -2.99 15.94
CA ASP A 260 26.14 -4.00 16.54
C ASP A 260 26.34 -4.14 18.07
N VAL A 261 25.28 -4.60 18.74
CA VAL A 261 25.26 -4.91 20.17
C VAL A 261 24.53 -6.23 20.36
N SER A 262 25.18 -7.18 21.03
CA SER A 262 24.59 -8.50 21.36
C SER A 262 24.18 -8.60 22.83
N VAL A 263 23.04 -9.23 23.10
CA VAL A 263 22.52 -9.49 24.45
C VAL A 263 22.06 -10.95 24.55
N ASN A 264 22.49 -11.66 25.59
CA ASN A 264 21.98 -13.01 25.88
C ASN A 264 20.71 -12.93 26.73
N VAL A 265 19.65 -13.61 26.29
CA VAL A 265 18.35 -13.62 26.98
C VAL A 265 17.94 -15.07 27.26
N ALA A 266 17.58 -15.38 28.50
CA ALA A 266 17.10 -16.69 28.95
C ALA A 266 16.02 -16.55 30.03
N LEU A 267 15.18 -17.58 30.22
CA LEU A 267 14.17 -17.61 31.28
C LEU A 267 14.83 -17.75 32.66
N ALA A 268 14.35 -16.97 33.63
CA ALA A 268 14.81 -17.05 35.00
C ALA A 268 14.43 -18.41 35.61
N GLY A 269 15.41 -19.31 35.76
CA GLY A 269 15.21 -20.68 36.25
C GLY A 269 15.64 -21.77 35.25
N SER A 270 16.01 -21.41 34.02
CA SER A 270 16.79 -22.27 33.12
C SER A 270 18.17 -22.50 33.77
N GLY A 271 18.57 -23.76 34.00
CA GLY A 271 19.87 -24.08 34.60
C GLY A 271 20.99 -23.42 33.80
N ASN A 272 21.86 -22.66 34.49
CA ASN A 272 22.94 -21.81 33.97
C ASN A 272 23.40 -22.13 32.52
N PRO A 273 22.92 -21.37 31.52
CA PRO A 273 23.56 -21.33 30.19
C PRO A 273 24.71 -20.33 30.13
N ALA A 274 24.84 -19.46 31.15
CA ALA A 274 25.80 -18.36 31.18
C ALA A 274 27.27 -18.81 31.31
N GLU A 275 27.51 -20.08 31.61
CA GLU A 275 28.85 -20.66 31.81
C GLU A 275 29.35 -21.49 30.62
N GLU A 276 28.49 -21.74 29.61
CA GLU A 276 28.80 -22.66 28.50
C GLU A 276 28.92 -21.99 27.12
N LEU A 277 28.85 -20.65 27.04
CA LEU A 277 28.92 -19.94 25.76
C LEU A 277 30.27 -19.22 25.57
N PRO A 278 30.90 -19.30 24.38
CA PRO A 278 32.26 -18.81 24.15
C PRO A 278 32.36 -17.31 24.42
N ARG A 279 33.32 -16.91 25.25
CA ARG A 279 33.74 -15.53 25.39
C ARG A 279 34.65 -15.19 24.21
N ASP A 280 34.30 -14.09 23.53
CA ASP A 280 35.08 -13.41 22.49
C ASP A 280 35.44 -14.25 21.25
N ASP A 281 34.58 -14.23 20.24
CA ASP A 281 34.99 -14.53 18.86
C ASP A 281 34.38 -13.50 17.87
N PRO A 282 35.18 -12.63 17.23
CA PRO A 282 34.67 -11.55 16.36
C PRO A 282 34.02 -12.00 15.04
N HIS A 283 33.94 -13.31 14.77
CA HIS A 283 33.45 -13.84 13.48
C HIS A 283 32.47 -15.03 13.58
N ALA A 284 31.72 -15.16 14.68
CA ALA A 284 30.72 -16.21 14.79
C ALA A 284 29.41 -15.90 14.04
N GLY A 285 29.41 -16.11 12.72
CA GLY A 285 28.21 -16.57 12.04
C GLY A 285 27.91 -17.99 12.48
N GLN A 286 26.94 -18.19 13.38
CA GLN A 286 26.51 -19.52 13.81
C GLN A 286 24.98 -19.69 13.83
N PRO A 287 24.49 -20.93 13.64
CA PRO A 287 23.07 -21.23 13.48
C PRO A 287 22.36 -21.16 14.83
N GLY A 288 21.32 -20.32 14.92
CA GLY A 288 20.53 -20.11 16.14
C GLY A 288 20.54 -18.67 16.67
N GLY A 289 21.32 -17.76 16.08
CA GLY A 289 21.30 -16.34 16.47
C GLY A 289 20.01 -15.62 16.04
N HIS A 290 19.40 -14.87 16.95
CA HIS A 290 18.24 -14.03 16.64
C HIS A 290 18.69 -12.62 16.28
N SER A 291 18.37 -12.17 15.06
CA SER A 291 18.69 -10.81 14.60
C SER A 291 17.59 -9.82 15.00
N CYS A 292 17.99 -8.74 15.67
CA CYS A 292 17.17 -7.55 15.83
C CYS A 292 17.42 -6.63 14.63
N ALA A 293 16.81 -6.95 13.49
CA ALA A 293 17.04 -6.18 12.28
C ALA A 293 16.45 -4.76 12.40
N LYS A 294 17.33 -3.76 12.53
CA LYS A 294 17.08 -2.39 12.07
C LYS A 294 17.44 -2.35 10.59
N GLY A 295 16.43 -2.53 9.75
CA GLY A 295 16.56 -2.40 8.30
C GLY A 295 16.32 -0.96 7.87
N ASP A 296 17.43 -0.30 7.54
CA ASP A 296 17.63 0.91 6.72
C ASP A 296 17.32 2.31 7.30
N GLU A 297 18.36 3.14 7.22
CA GLU A 297 18.46 4.61 7.16
C GLU A 297 17.78 5.41 8.29
N LEU A 298 18.59 5.81 9.26
CA LEU A 298 18.23 6.77 10.30
C LEU A 298 18.19 8.19 9.73
N ASP A 299 17.07 8.87 9.98
CA ASP A 299 16.99 10.34 9.97
C ASP A 299 18.04 10.92 10.96
N PRO A 300 18.91 11.86 10.56
CA PRO A 300 20.06 12.32 11.37
C PRO A 300 19.71 13.13 12.62
N SER A 301 18.42 13.34 12.94
CA SER A 301 17.98 14.39 13.85
C SER A 301 17.64 13.96 15.30
N GLY A 302 17.79 12.68 15.67
CA GLY A 302 17.44 12.17 17.01
C GLY A 302 18.63 11.80 17.89
N MET A 303 18.81 12.48 19.03
CA MET A 303 19.76 12.13 20.09
C MET A 303 19.59 10.68 20.60
N GLY A 304 20.69 9.91 20.58
CA GLY A 304 21.02 8.74 21.41
C GLY A 304 19.88 7.84 21.90
N GLU A 305 19.51 6.82 21.13
CA GLU A 305 18.46 5.86 21.53
C GLU A 305 19.02 4.62 22.26
N LYS A 306 18.35 4.27 23.37
CA LYS A 306 18.65 3.12 24.24
C LYS A 306 17.92 1.88 23.71
N LEU A 307 18.63 0.75 23.63
CA LEU A 307 18.01 -0.56 23.38
C LEU A 307 17.29 -1.02 24.65
N VAL A 308 15.96 -1.17 24.59
CA VAL A 308 15.16 -1.74 25.70
C VAL A 308 14.59 -3.07 25.24
N ILE A 309 14.89 -4.16 25.96
CA ILE A 309 14.28 -5.47 25.70
C ILE A 309 13.13 -5.62 26.70
N VAL A 310 11.90 -5.69 26.20
CA VAL A 310 10.70 -5.91 27.02
C VAL A 310 10.13 -7.28 26.68
N TYR A 311 10.14 -8.19 27.65
CA TYR A 311 9.55 -9.52 27.53
C TYR A 311 8.41 -9.70 28.53
N HIS A 312 7.41 -10.48 28.14
CA HIS A 312 6.25 -10.78 28.97
C HIS A 312 6.39 -12.21 29.49
N VAL A 313 6.43 -12.40 30.81
CA VAL A 313 6.41 -13.74 31.43
C VAL A 313 4.96 -14.09 31.76
N ALA A 314 4.44 -15.18 31.20
CA ALA A 314 3.15 -15.72 31.63
C ALA A 314 3.29 -16.22 33.07
N GLY A 315 2.49 -15.67 33.99
CA GLY A 315 2.50 -16.11 35.38
C GLY A 315 1.93 -17.52 35.49
N GLU A 316 2.73 -18.49 35.94
CA GLU A 316 2.21 -19.77 36.38
C GLU A 316 1.28 -19.55 37.58
N ALA A 317 0.00 -19.91 37.42
CA ALA A 317 -0.92 -20.05 38.53
C ALA A 317 -0.51 -21.28 39.36
N ARG A 318 0.28 -21.08 40.42
CA ARG A 318 0.50 -22.12 41.42
C ARG A 318 -0.80 -22.37 42.19
N SER A 319 -1.22 -23.64 42.22
CA SER A 319 -2.33 -24.12 43.02
C SER A 319 -2.10 -23.83 44.50
N GLY A 320 -3.04 -23.14 45.14
CA GLY A 320 -3.15 -23.06 46.59
C GLY A 320 -3.08 -21.65 47.17
N ALA A 321 -4.22 -21.21 47.69
CA ALA A 321 -4.48 -20.03 48.52
C ALA A 321 -4.55 -18.65 47.81
N ALA A 322 -5.66 -17.96 48.09
CA ALA A 322 -6.12 -16.73 47.49
C ALA A 322 -5.21 -15.52 47.80
N ALA A 323 -4.86 -14.75 46.76
CA ALA A 323 -4.74 -13.29 46.84
C ALA A 323 -4.63 -12.70 45.42
N ALA A 324 -5.43 -11.67 45.17
CA ALA A 324 -5.39 -10.84 43.98
C ALA A 324 -3.99 -10.26 43.76
N ALA A 325 -3.35 -10.63 42.66
CA ALA A 325 -2.22 -9.90 42.10
C ALA A 325 -2.29 -10.04 40.58
N GLY A 326 -2.53 -8.93 39.88
CA GLY A 326 -2.44 -8.87 38.43
C GLY A 326 -1.05 -9.29 37.92
N PRO A 327 -0.89 -9.50 36.60
CA PRO A 327 0.36 -9.94 36.00
C PRO A 327 1.53 -9.07 36.50
N ARG A 328 2.51 -9.71 37.15
CA ARG A 328 3.72 -9.02 37.62
C ARG A 328 4.61 -8.71 36.42
N ILE A 329 4.60 -7.44 36.01
CA ILE A 329 5.53 -6.92 35.01
C ILE A 329 6.93 -6.89 35.67
N ARG A 330 7.85 -7.73 35.18
CA ARG A 330 9.29 -7.54 35.44
C ARG A 330 9.89 -6.87 34.21
N VAL A 331 10.06 -5.56 34.28
CA VAL A 331 10.87 -4.83 33.29
C VAL A 331 12.33 -5.11 33.62
N GLY A 332 12.99 -5.97 32.84
CA GLY A 332 14.43 -6.06 32.84
C GLY A 332 15.01 -4.86 32.09
N ILE A 333 15.29 -3.75 32.77
CA ILE A 333 16.03 -2.63 32.18
C ILE A 333 17.51 -3.04 32.16
N LEU A 334 18.02 -3.48 31.01
CA LEU A 334 19.46 -3.51 30.77
C LEU A 334 19.88 -2.09 30.40
N LEU A 335 20.33 -1.34 31.41
CA LEU A 335 21.12 -0.13 31.21
C LEU A 335 22.46 -0.57 30.62
N ALA A 336 22.65 -0.41 29.31
CA ALA A 336 23.99 -0.21 28.78
C ALA A 336 24.50 1.11 29.39
N LEU A 337 25.18 1.02 30.53
CA LEU A 337 25.95 2.12 31.09
C LEU A 337 26.92 2.61 30.01
N GLY A 338 26.77 3.87 29.64
CA GLY A 338 27.45 4.45 28.50
C GLY A 338 28.96 4.45 28.63
N LEU A 339 29.62 4.44 27.47
CA LEU A 339 30.91 5.09 27.26
C LEU A 339 31.08 5.39 25.77
N LEU A 340 31.44 6.65 25.51
CA LEU A 340 31.94 7.25 24.26
C LEU A 340 30.91 7.75 23.23
N LEU A 341 30.16 8.79 23.65
CA LEU A 341 29.90 9.97 22.80
C LEU A 341 30.52 11.22 23.46
N LEU A 342 31.83 11.14 23.71
CA LEU A 342 32.67 12.32 23.91
C LEU A 342 33.89 12.16 23.01
N GLY A 343 33.94 12.99 21.97
CA GLY A 343 35.07 13.13 21.06
C GLY A 343 34.82 12.53 19.69
N TRP A 344 35.16 13.33 18.68
CA TRP A 344 35.24 13.09 17.23
C TRP A 344 33.95 13.37 16.45
#